data_AF-A0A1G6HJT2-F1
#
_entry.id   AF-A0A1G6HJT2-F1
#
_cell.length_a   1.000
_cell.length_b   1.000
_cell.length_c   1.000
_cell.angle_alpha   90.00
_cell.angle_beta   90.00
_cell.angle_gamma   90.00
#
_symmetry.space_group_name_H-M   'P 1'
#
loop_
_entity.id
_entity.type
_entity.pdbx_description
1 polymer ?
#
loop_
_entity_poly.entity_id
_entity_poly.type
_entity_poly.pdbx_seq_one_letter_code
_entity_poly.pdbx_strand_id
1 'polypeptide(L)'
;MTQVGFIMNNTFAINRAEAEKSFHDYTAAYDLDDAKVALKVEHTFRVAGLCDVISDSLGMTGYDKDLAWLLGMLHDIGRFEQVRRYHTFRDALSVNHAELSADILFREGLIKNFIKVEDDPAESDDYLLTEKAIRLHNVFQLPDDLTERELRFATILRDADKLDILRVNVETPRSTIYNVPDEIFLDSEITDEVYEAILQCQNLFRNMMKTPADLMLGHVSFVFGLVYPVSVRLMREQGYLETVLQFPSRNPRTRQRFAEIRRVVHDYMEKRLFGVLF
;
A
#
# COMPACT_ATOMS: atom_id res chain seq x y z
N MET A 1 -22.28 13.90 40.23
CA MET A 1 -22.07 13.28 38.90
C MET A 1 -21.84 14.41 37.92
N THR A 2 -20.58 14.74 37.67
CA THR A 2 -20.20 15.74 36.68
C THR A 2 -19.37 15.00 35.66
N GLN A 3 -19.98 14.68 34.51
CA GLN A 3 -19.26 14.21 33.34
C GLN A 3 -18.37 15.37 32.90
N VAL A 4 -17.08 15.27 33.20
CA VAL A 4 -16.06 16.11 32.58
C VAL A 4 -15.93 15.55 31.16
N GLY A 5 -16.59 16.20 30.22
CA GLY A 5 -16.35 15.98 28.79
C GLY A 5 -14.90 16.37 28.51
N PHE A 6 -14.08 15.39 28.15
CA PHE A 6 -12.76 15.64 27.60
C PHE A 6 -12.97 16.23 26.21
N ILE A 7 -12.92 17.56 26.10
CA ILE A 7 -12.82 18.23 24.81
C ILE A 7 -11.39 17.94 24.36
N MET A 8 -11.22 16.98 23.44
CA MET A 8 -9.99 16.92 22.66
C MET A 8 -9.97 18.20 21.83
N ASN A 9 -9.12 19.16 22.22
CA ASN A 9 -8.73 20.23 21.32
C ASN A 9 -7.98 19.54 20.17
N ASN A 10 -8.63 19.36 19.02
CA ASN A 10 -7.97 18.85 17.82
C ASN A 10 -6.99 19.92 17.33
N THR A 11 -5.76 19.83 17.84
CA THR A 11 -4.61 20.64 17.45
C THR A 11 -4.05 20.26 16.09
N PHE A 12 -4.54 19.19 15.47
CA PHE A 12 -4.16 18.70 14.15
C PHE A 12 -5.33 18.94 13.19
N ALA A 13 -5.21 19.90 12.28
CA ALA A 13 -6.26 20.24 11.32
C ALA A 13 -5.84 19.90 9.88
N ILE A 14 -6.72 19.20 9.18
CA ILE A 14 -6.50 18.73 7.80
C ILE A 14 -7.38 19.54 6.87
N ASN A 15 -6.77 20.16 5.86
CA ASN A 15 -7.48 20.76 4.73
C ASN A 15 -7.00 20.06 3.46
N ARG A 16 -7.89 19.28 2.82
CA ARG A 16 -7.53 18.47 1.65
C ARG A 16 -6.98 19.30 0.50
N ALA A 17 -7.60 20.44 0.19
CA ALA A 17 -7.16 21.29 -0.91
C ALA A 17 -5.76 21.89 -0.66
N GLU A 18 -5.48 22.29 0.59
CA GLU A 18 -4.14 22.75 0.97
C GLU A 18 -3.12 21.60 0.91
N ALA A 19 -3.47 20.40 1.38
CA ALA A 19 -2.60 19.22 1.34
C ALA A 19 -2.30 18.77 -0.11
N GLU A 20 -3.29 18.73 -0.99
CA GLU A 20 -3.11 18.42 -2.42
C GLU A 20 -2.21 19.46 -3.08
N LYS A 21 -2.44 20.75 -2.81
CA LYS A 21 -1.56 21.81 -3.32
C LYS A 21 -0.12 21.62 -2.85
N SER A 22 0.09 21.34 -1.57
CA SER A 22 1.42 21.08 -1.02
C SER A 22 2.08 19.85 -1.62
N PHE A 23 1.30 18.81 -1.95
CA PHE A 23 1.81 17.63 -2.66
C PHE A 23 2.25 17.98 -4.09
N HIS A 24 1.45 18.76 -4.81
CA HIS A 24 1.82 19.25 -6.14
C HIS A 24 3.08 20.14 -6.10
N ASP A 25 3.17 21.07 -5.15
CA ASP A 25 4.35 21.93 -4.99
C ASP A 25 5.60 21.10 -4.66
N TYR A 26 5.47 20.06 -3.84
CA TYR A 26 6.55 19.13 -3.52
C TYR A 26 7.01 18.35 -4.77
N THR A 27 6.06 17.78 -5.52
CA THR A 27 6.36 16.94 -6.69
C THR A 27 6.86 17.74 -7.90
N ALA A 28 6.54 19.04 -7.98
CA ALA A 28 7.05 19.94 -9.01
C ALA A 28 8.58 20.16 -8.97
N ALA A 29 9.23 19.79 -7.86
CA ALA A 29 10.70 19.80 -7.76
C ALA A 29 11.38 18.60 -8.45
N TYR A 30 10.61 17.65 -8.98
CA TYR A 30 11.09 16.46 -9.66
C TYR A 30 10.74 16.48 -11.15
N ASP A 31 11.43 15.65 -11.93
CA ASP A 31 11.15 15.49 -13.36
C ASP A 31 9.84 14.71 -13.55
N LEU A 32 8.75 15.41 -13.86
CA LEU A 32 7.43 14.80 -14.10
C LEU A 32 7.36 14.04 -15.44
N ASP A 33 8.32 14.24 -16.34
CA ASP A 33 8.44 13.45 -17.57
C ASP A 33 9.12 12.08 -17.30
N ASP A 34 9.75 11.90 -16.13
CA ASP A 34 10.22 10.59 -15.67
C ASP A 34 9.01 9.70 -15.33
N ALA A 35 8.87 8.61 -16.09
CA ALA A 35 7.79 7.65 -15.92
C ALA A 35 7.65 7.10 -14.48
N LYS A 36 8.74 6.98 -13.71
CA LYS A 36 8.71 6.54 -12.30
C LYS A 36 8.10 7.61 -11.41
N VAL A 37 8.43 8.87 -11.64
CA VAL A 37 7.89 10.01 -10.89
C VAL A 37 6.40 10.16 -11.19
N ALA A 38 6.02 10.19 -12.47
CA ALA A 38 4.62 10.26 -12.89
C ALA A 38 3.77 9.11 -12.32
N LEU A 39 4.29 7.88 -12.38
CA LEU A 39 3.66 6.71 -11.79
C LEU A 39 3.39 6.89 -10.29
N LYS A 40 4.33 7.47 -9.55
CA LYS A 40 4.19 7.67 -8.11
C LYS A 40 3.22 8.79 -7.75
N VAL A 41 3.16 9.86 -8.55
CA VAL A 41 2.12 10.89 -8.40
C VAL A 41 0.73 10.27 -8.53
N GLU A 42 0.48 9.52 -9.61
CA GLU A 42 -0.82 8.87 -9.85
C GLU A 42 -1.16 7.88 -8.73
N HIS A 43 -0.19 7.05 -8.35
CA HIS A 43 -0.33 6.08 -7.26
C HIS A 43 -0.75 6.76 -5.96
N THR A 44 -0.10 7.86 -5.55
CA THR A 44 -0.44 8.58 -4.32
C THR A 44 -1.90 9.02 -4.29
N PHE A 45 -2.39 9.68 -5.34
CA PHE A 45 -3.79 10.12 -5.39
C PHE A 45 -4.77 8.94 -5.35
N ARG A 46 -4.42 7.83 -6.01
CA ARG A 46 -5.26 6.65 -6.03
C ARG A 46 -5.29 5.93 -4.68
N VAL A 47 -4.15 5.80 -3.98
CA VAL A 47 -4.12 5.28 -2.60
C VAL A 47 -4.95 6.16 -1.67
N ALA A 48 -4.85 7.49 -1.78
CA ALA A 48 -5.67 8.41 -0.98
C ALA A 48 -7.18 8.21 -1.21
N GLY A 49 -7.62 8.07 -2.47
CA GLY A 49 -9.00 7.76 -2.81
C GLY A 49 -9.46 6.37 -2.32
N LEU A 50 -8.57 5.37 -2.33
CA LEU A 50 -8.87 4.04 -1.78
C LEU A 50 -8.98 4.08 -0.24
N CYS A 51 -8.15 4.87 0.44
CA CYS A 51 -8.29 5.11 1.89
C CYS A 51 -9.66 5.73 2.22
N ASP A 52 -10.17 6.66 1.41
CA ASP A 52 -11.52 7.21 1.56
C ASP A 52 -12.60 6.13 1.46
N VAL A 53 -12.55 5.31 0.40
CA VAL A 53 -13.54 4.25 0.19
C VAL A 53 -13.50 3.21 1.32
N ILE A 54 -12.30 2.86 1.80
CA ILE A 54 -12.14 1.90 2.88
C ILE A 54 -12.68 2.50 4.19
N SER A 55 -12.27 3.71 4.54
CA SER A 55 -12.73 4.38 5.78
C SER A 55 -14.24 4.63 5.78
N ASP A 56 -14.85 4.98 4.64
CA ASP A 56 -16.31 5.06 4.49
C ASP A 56 -17.01 3.74 4.81
N SER A 57 -16.46 2.62 4.33
CA SER A 57 -17.05 1.30 4.61
C SER A 57 -17.01 0.92 6.09
N LEU A 58 -16.13 1.56 6.87
CA LEU A 58 -15.98 1.38 8.31
C LEU A 58 -16.84 2.38 9.11
N GLY A 59 -17.63 3.23 8.43
CA GLY A 59 -18.47 4.25 9.04
C GLY A 59 -17.68 5.44 9.59
N MET A 60 -16.43 5.63 9.17
CA MET A 60 -15.62 6.78 9.56
C MET A 60 -16.14 8.04 8.85
N THR A 61 -16.15 9.17 9.55
CA THR A 61 -16.66 10.44 9.02
C THR A 61 -15.81 11.61 9.51
N GLY A 62 -15.94 12.75 8.83
CA GLY A 62 -15.25 13.98 9.19
C GLY A 62 -13.73 13.80 9.27
N TYR A 63 -13.16 14.25 10.38
CA TYR A 63 -11.72 14.31 10.59
C TYR A 63 -11.01 12.94 10.45
N ASP A 64 -11.58 11.87 10.99
CA ASP A 64 -10.95 10.54 10.92
C ASP A 64 -10.87 10.02 9.47
N LYS A 65 -11.86 10.37 8.65
CA LYS A 65 -11.83 10.05 7.22
C LYS A 65 -10.77 10.88 6.49
N ASP A 66 -10.67 12.18 6.81
CA ASP A 66 -9.64 13.05 6.26
C ASP A 66 -8.22 12.62 6.64
N LEU A 67 -8.04 12.09 7.86
CA LEU A 67 -6.77 11.52 8.31
C LEU A 67 -6.40 10.25 7.52
N ALA A 68 -7.36 9.36 7.25
CA ALA A 68 -7.11 8.17 6.43
C ALA A 68 -6.72 8.53 4.99
N TRP A 69 -7.41 9.51 4.40
CA TRP A 69 -7.07 10.06 3.09
C TRP A 69 -5.67 10.69 3.09
N LEU A 70 -5.34 11.48 4.12
CA LEU A 70 -4.04 12.15 4.25
C LEU A 70 -2.89 11.12 4.33
N LEU A 71 -3.07 10.01 5.05
CA LEU A 71 -2.09 8.92 5.05
C LEU A 71 -1.80 8.42 3.64
N GLY A 72 -2.82 8.24 2.80
CA GLY A 72 -2.64 7.86 1.41
C GLY A 72 -1.86 8.91 0.61
N MET A 73 -2.09 10.20 0.87
CA MET A 73 -1.33 11.30 0.23
C MET A 73 0.15 11.32 0.61
N LEU A 74 0.49 10.87 1.82
CA LEU A 74 1.81 11.10 2.42
C LEU A 74 2.72 9.87 2.46
N HIS A 75 2.17 8.66 2.40
CA HIS A 75 2.91 7.42 2.70
C HIS A 75 4.18 7.22 1.87
N ASP A 76 4.17 7.68 0.62
CA ASP A 76 5.23 7.43 -0.37
C ASP A 76 6.05 8.69 -0.72
N ILE A 77 5.99 9.76 0.09
CA ILE A 77 6.78 11.00 -0.11
C ILE A 77 8.28 10.71 -0.30
N GLY A 78 8.81 9.73 0.43
CA GLY A 78 10.21 9.31 0.34
C GLY A 78 10.57 8.64 -0.99
N ARG A 79 9.60 8.17 -1.79
CA ARG A 79 9.88 7.54 -3.10
C ARG A 79 10.49 8.51 -4.10
N PHE A 80 10.08 9.78 -4.05
CA PHE A 80 10.61 10.82 -4.93
C PHE A 80 12.10 11.07 -4.63
N GLU A 81 12.44 11.19 -3.34
CA GLU A 81 13.84 11.27 -2.89
C GLU A 81 14.64 10.00 -3.16
N GLN A 82 14.04 8.82 -2.99
CA GLN A 82 14.68 7.54 -3.29
C GLN A 82 15.07 7.44 -4.77
N VAL A 83 14.17 7.81 -5.68
CA VAL A 83 14.47 7.82 -7.13
C VAL A 83 15.50 8.89 -7.47
N ARG A 84 15.39 10.09 -6.91
CA ARG A 84 16.37 11.18 -7.14
C ARG A 84 17.78 10.79 -6.73
N ARG A 85 17.94 10.07 -5.60
CA ARG A 85 19.25 9.69 -5.03
C ARG A 85 19.80 8.37 -5.57
N TYR A 86 18.94 7.39 -5.83
CA TYR A 86 19.35 6.00 -6.11
C TYR A 86 18.82 5.45 -7.44
N HIS A 87 17.96 6.18 -8.15
CA HIS A 87 17.38 5.82 -9.45
C HIS A 87 16.58 4.50 -9.45
N THR A 88 16.13 4.03 -8.29
CA THR A 88 15.42 2.74 -8.12
C THR A 88 14.38 2.81 -7.01
N PHE A 89 13.30 2.03 -7.13
CA PHE A 89 12.33 1.78 -6.06
C PHE A 89 12.69 0.55 -5.19
N ARG A 90 13.85 -0.06 -5.42
CA ARG A 90 14.26 -1.27 -4.70
C ARG A 90 14.91 -0.89 -3.38
N ASP A 91 14.17 -1.00 -2.29
CA ASP A 91 14.66 -0.66 -0.93
C ASP A 91 15.94 -1.41 -0.55
N ALA A 92 16.04 -2.70 -0.86
CA ALA A 92 17.24 -3.50 -0.55
C ALA A 92 18.50 -3.08 -1.33
N LEU A 93 18.36 -2.26 -2.39
CA LEU A 93 19.49 -1.68 -3.11
C LEU A 93 19.70 -0.20 -2.77
N SER A 94 18.86 0.37 -1.91
CA SER A 94 18.83 1.79 -1.59
C SER A 94 18.50 2.03 -0.11
N VAL A 95 17.28 2.46 0.20
CA VAL A 95 16.79 2.84 1.52
C VAL A 95 15.34 2.38 1.70
N ASN A 96 14.93 2.09 2.94
CA ASN A 96 13.53 1.83 3.25
C ASN A 96 12.70 3.10 2.98
N HIS A 97 11.80 3.05 1.99
CA HIS A 97 11.00 4.20 1.58
C HIS A 97 9.98 4.66 2.63
N ALA A 98 9.43 3.75 3.42
CA ALA A 98 8.46 4.09 4.47
C ALA A 98 9.14 4.88 5.60
N GLU A 99 10.30 4.41 6.03
CA GLU A 99 11.14 5.12 7.00
C GLU A 99 11.62 6.47 6.46
N LEU A 100 12.04 6.53 5.19
CA LEU A 100 12.44 7.78 4.55
C LEU A 100 11.29 8.77 4.45
N SER A 101 10.08 8.31 4.10
CA SER A 101 8.87 9.16 4.04
C SER A 101 8.57 9.75 5.41
N ALA A 102 8.59 8.93 6.46
CA ALA A 102 8.38 9.38 7.82
C ALA A 102 9.47 10.37 8.28
N ASP A 103 10.74 10.12 7.94
CA ASP A 103 11.83 11.03 8.31
C ASP A 103 11.72 12.40 7.62
N ILE A 104 11.45 12.43 6.31
CA ILE A 104 11.25 13.68 5.56
C ILE A 104 10.06 14.47 6.12
N LEU A 105 8.94 13.79 6.38
CA LEU A 105 7.73 14.45 6.87
C LEU A 105 7.94 15.00 8.29
N PHE A 106 8.43 14.18 9.21
CA PHE A 106 8.34 14.46 10.64
C PHE A 106 9.64 14.98 11.24
N ARG A 107 10.81 14.50 10.78
CA ARG A 107 12.11 14.97 11.28
C ARG A 107 12.61 16.19 10.53
N GLU A 108 12.44 16.22 9.22
CA GLU A 108 12.81 17.38 8.39
C GLU A 108 11.71 18.46 8.37
N GLY A 109 10.51 18.12 8.87
CA GLY A 109 9.44 19.07 9.13
C GLY A 109 8.56 19.41 7.93
N LEU A 110 8.64 18.63 6.84
CA LEU A 110 7.82 18.83 5.65
C LEU A 110 6.31 18.68 5.95
N ILE A 111 5.94 17.90 6.97
CA ILE A 111 4.55 17.71 7.39
C ILE A 111 3.80 19.03 7.64
N LYS A 112 4.51 20.09 8.07
CA LYS A 112 3.95 21.42 8.35
C LYS A 112 3.32 22.11 7.13
N ASN A 113 3.64 21.64 5.92
CA ASN A 113 3.01 22.13 4.69
C ASN A 113 1.65 21.47 4.42
N PHE A 114 1.39 20.31 5.01
CA PHE A 114 0.21 19.48 4.74
C PHE A 114 -0.90 19.62 5.78
N ILE A 115 -0.54 20.04 6.99
CA ILE A 115 -1.44 20.15 8.14
C ILE A 115 -1.22 21.47 8.85
N LYS A 116 -2.24 21.94 9.58
CA LYS A 116 -2.11 23.03 10.54
C LYS A 116 -1.99 22.42 11.93
N VAL A 117 -0.97 22.87 12.67
CA VAL A 117 -0.79 22.52 14.08
C VAL A 117 -0.78 23.80 14.91
N GLU A 118 -1.71 23.91 15.86
CA GLU A 118 -1.84 25.10 16.71
C GLU A 118 -0.90 25.06 17.94
N ASP A 119 -0.62 23.86 18.48
CA ASP A 119 0.27 23.62 19.63
C ASP A 119 1.52 22.79 19.23
N ASP A 120 2.34 22.35 20.19
CA ASP A 120 3.51 21.50 19.91
C ASP A 120 3.05 20.18 19.24
N PRO A 121 3.45 19.90 17.98
CA PRO A 121 3.02 18.70 17.27
C PRO A 121 3.39 17.40 17.99
N ALA A 122 4.45 17.41 18.81
CA ALA A 122 4.90 16.25 19.55
C ALA A 122 3.91 15.79 20.64
N GLU A 123 2.96 16.63 21.03
CA GLU A 123 1.92 16.30 22.01
C GLU A 123 0.60 15.82 21.36
N SER A 124 0.52 15.79 20.02
CA SER A 124 -0.67 15.34 19.30
C SER A 124 -0.62 13.83 19.03
N ASP A 125 -1.58 13.09 19.59
CA ASP A 125 -1.74 11.65 19.34
C ASP A 125 -1.88 11.33 17.84
N ASP A 126 -2.61 12.15 17.08
CA ASP A 126 -2.78 11.94 15.63
C ASP A 126 -1.49 12.25 14.85
N TYR A 127 -0.66 13.19 15.31
CA TYR A 127 0.67 13.42 14.71
C TYR A 127 1.57 12.20 14.85
N LEU A 128 1.62 11.62 16.06
CA LEU A 128 2.37 10.39 16.35
C LEU A 128 1.80 9.18 15.60
N LEU A 129 0.47 9.06 15.53
CA LEU A 129 -0.20 8.02 14.76
C LEU A 129 0.13 8.14 13.27
N THR A 130 0.13 9.35 12.70
CA THR A 130 0.42 9.58 11.28
C THR A 130 1.84 9.15 10.94
N GLU A 131 2.81 9.56 11.78
CA GLU A 131 4.21 9.18 11.64
C GLU A 131 4.38 7.65 11.70
N LYS A 132 3.76 7.02 12.69
CA LYS A 132 3.82 5.58 12.91
C LYS A 132 3.18 4.79 11.77
N ALA A 133 1.99 5.18 11.32
CA ALA A 133 1.29 4.52 10.22
C ALA A 133 2.08 4.60 8.90
N ILE A 134 2.67 5.77 8.59
CA ILE A 134 3.54 5.94 7.42
C ILE A 134 4.80 5.09 7.57
N ARG A 135 5.48 5.12 8.73
CA ARG A 135 6.72 4.35 8.94
C ARG A 135 6.50 2.84 8.81
N LEU A 136 5.33 2.35 9.20
CA LEU A 136 5.00 0.93 9.24
C LEU A 136 4.24 0.43 7.99
N HIS A 137 4.02 1.25 6.97
CA HIS A 137 3.15 0.82 5.87
C HIS A 137 3.75 -0.32 5.02
N ASN A 138 5.08 -0.43 4.93
CA ASN A 138 5.73 -1.48 4.14
C ASN A 138 6.25 -2.68 4.95
N VAL A 139 6.09 -2.71 6.29
CA VAL A 139 6.62 -3.81 7.10
C VAL A 139 5.83 -5.09 6.84
N PHE A 140 6.46 -6.26 6.91
CA PHE A 140 5.76 -7.51 6.62
C PHE A 140 4.58 -7.76 7.59
N GLN A 141 4.83 -7.58 8.89
CA GLN A 141 3.84 -7.73 9.96
C GLN A 141 3.86 -6.47 10.83
N LEU A 142 2.67 -5.96 11.18
CA LEU A 142 2.55 -4.84 12.11
C LEU A 142 2.95 -5.28 13.53
N PRO A 143 3.53 -4.39 14.36
CA PRO A 143 3.78 -4.67 15.77
C PRO A 143 2.50 -5.05 16.53
N ASP A 144 2.62 -5.96 17.49
CA ASP A 144 1.47 -6.45 18.28
C ASP A 144 1.01 -5.45 19.37
N ASP A 145 1.82 -4.43 19.66
CA ASP A 145 1.58 -3.42 20.71
C ASP A 145 0.92 -2.13 20.20
N LEU A 146 0.49 -2.08 18.94
CA LEU A 146 -0.29 -0.96 18.40
C LEU A 146 -1.63 -0.81 19.13
N THR A 147 -2.03 0.43 19.39
CA THR A 147 -3.40 0.71 19.85
C THR A 147 -4.41 0.35 18.76
N GLU A 148 -5.68 0.16 19.12
CA GLU A 148 -6.74 -0.14 18.15
C GLU A 148 -6.83 0.93 17.05
N ARG A 149 -6.66 2.20 17.41
CA ARG A 149 -6.70 3.33 16.47
C ARG A 149 -5.50 3.29 15.52
N GLU A 150 -4.29 3.10 16.03
CA GLU A 150 -3.08 2.99 15.21
C GLU A 150 -3.14 1.79 14.26
N LEU A 151 -3.55 0.63 14.76
CA LEU A 151 -3.73 -0.58 13.96
C LEU A 151 -4.75 -0.33 12.84
N ARG A 152 -5.88 0.32 13.14
CA ARG A 152 -6.92 0.63 12.16
C ARG A 152 -6.37 1.51 11.02
N PHE A 153 -5.75 2.64 11.34
CA PHE A 153 -5.24 3.57 10.32
C PHE A 153 -4.08 2.98 9.51
N ALA A 154 -3.13 2.30 10.17
CA ALA A 154 -2.06 1.58 9.46
C ALA A 154 -2.63 0.50 8.53
N THR A 155 -3.69 -0.20 8.96
CA THR A 155 -4.33 -1.23 8.14
C THR A 155 -5.06 -0.64 6.93
N ILE A 156 -5.80 0.47 7.10
CA ILE A 156 -6.46 1.16 5.98
C ILE A 156 -5.45 1.54 4.90
N LEU A 157 -4.35 2.20 5.31
CA LEU A 157 -3.29 2.61 4.40
C LEU A 157 -2.69 1.40 3.67
N ARG A 158 -2.39 0.33 4.40
CA ARG A 158 -1.78 -0.88 3.84
C ARG A 158 -2.69 -1.65 2.90
N ASP A 159 -3.99 -1.69 3.14
CA ASP A 159 -4.96 -2.27 2.22
C ASP A 159 -5.08 -1.42 0.95
N ALA A 160 -5.17 -0.10 1.08
CA ALA A 160 -5.25 0.84 -0.03
C ALA A 160 -4.01 0.77 -0.93
N ASP A 161 -2.82 0.73 -0.35
CA ASP A 161 -1.55 0.64 -1.07
C ASP A 161 -1.45 -0.68 -1.87
N LYS A 162 -1.73 -1.83 -1.25
CA LYS A 162 -1.74 -3.14 -1.93
C LYS A 162 -2.69 -3.18 -3.13
N LEU A 163 -3.86 -2.54 -3.00
CA LEU A 163 -4.85 -2.48 -4.07
C LEU A 163 -4.28 -1.76 -5.30
N ASP A 164 -3.59 -0.63 -5.11
CA ASP A 164 -3.01 0.10 -6.23
C ASP A 164 -1.69 -0.49 -6.73
N ILE A 165 -0.86 -1.09 -5.87
CA ILE A 165 0.35 -1.79 -6.32
C ILE A 165 -0.03 -2.87 -7.36
N LEU A 166 -1.17 -3.52 -7.23
CA LEU A 166 -1.59 -4.51 -8.21
C LEU A 166 -1.96 -3.89 -9.57
N ARG A 167 -2.57 -2.70 -9.60
CA ARG A 167 -2.76 -1.92 -10.83
C ARG A 167 -1.41 -1.61 -11.45
N VAL A 168 -0.51 -1.02 -10.67
CA VAL A 168 0.83 -0.62 -11.13
C VAL A 168 1.55 -1.81 -11.78
N ASN A 169 1.44 -3.00 -11.18
CA ASN A 169 2.03 -4.23 -11.72
C ASN A 169 1.47 -4.71 -13.07
N VAL A 170 0.22 -4.35 -13.38
CA VAL A 170 -0.43 -4.73 -14.64
C VAL A 170 -0.21 -3.66 -15.71
N GLU A 171 -0.31 -2.39 -15.34
CA GLU A 171 -0.29 -1.26 -16.27
C GLU A 171 1.13 -0.77 -16.59
N THR A 172 2.10 -1.07 -15.73
CA THR A 172 3.50 -0.71 -15.95
C THR A 172 4.29 -1.91 -16.49
N PRO A 173 5.14 -1.73 -17.52
CA PRO A 173 6.01 -2.79 -18.01
C PRO A 173 6.84 -3.41 -16.87
N ARG A 174 6.92 -4.74 -16.81
CA ARG A 174 7.69 -5.46 -15.77
C ARG A 174 9.17 -5.10 -15.79
N SER A 175 9.71 -4.73 -16.95
CA SER A 175 11.08 -4.21 -17.08
C SER A 175 11.30 -2.94 -16.27
N THR A 176 10.28 -2.08 -16.13
CA THR A 176 10.37 -0.85 -15.34
C THR A 176 10.29 -1.14 -13.83
N ILE A 177 9.46 -2.11 -13.43
CA ILE A 177 9.26 -2.46 -12.01
C ILE A 177 10.39 -3.35 -11.47
N TYR A 178 10.72 -4.42 -12.20
CA TYR A 178 11.60 -5.50 -11.75
C TYR A 178 12.99 -5.46 -12.38
N ASN A 179 13.19 -4.66 -13.42
CA ASN A 179 14.40 -4.69 -14.25
C ASN A 179 14.66 -6.09 -14.86
N VAL A 180 13.58 -6.79 -15.22
CA VAL A 180 13.59 -8.11 -15.87
C VAL A 180 12.76 -8.03 -17.16
N PRO A 181 13.26 -8.52 -18.31
CA PRO A 181 12.48 -8.56 -19.55
C PRO A 181 11.25 -9.46 -19.44
N ASP A 182 10.13 -9.06 -20.06
CA ASP A 182 8.87 -9.82 -20.04
C ASP A 182 9.02 -11.27 -20.55
N GLU A 183 9.88 -11.49 -21.55
CA GLU A 183 10.16 -12.83 -22.11
C GLU A 183 10.62 -13.82 -21.02
N ILE A 184 11.40 -13.36 -20.04
CA ILE A 184 11.91 -14.22 -18.96
C ILE A 184 10.76 -14.67 -18.04
N PHE A 185 9.72 -13.84 -17.85
CA PHE A 185 8.56 -14.24 -17.06
C PHE A 185 7.80 -15.39 -17.72
N LEU A 186 7.74 -15.44 -19.05
CA LEU A 186 6.96 -16.45 -19.78
C LEU A 186 7.50 -17.86 -19.52
N ASP A 187 8.82 -18.01 -19.40
CA ASP A 187 9.49 -19.31 -19.21
C ASP A 187 9.83 -19.61 -17.74
N SER A 188 9.63 -18.65 -16.83
CA SER A 188 9.97 -18.77 -15.41
C SER A 188 9.16 -19.85 -14.70
N GLU A 189 9.83 -20.58 -13.80
CA GLU A 189 9.19 -21.52 -12.87
C GLU A 189 8.69 -20.82 -11.62
N ILE A 190 7.53 -21.26 -11.10
CA ILE A 190 7.13 -20.98 -9.71
C ILE A 190 7.89 -21.97 -8.82
N THR A 191 8.52 -21.51 -7.75
CA THR A 191 9.21 -22.40 -6.79
C THR A 191 8.23 -23.19 -5.91
N ASP A 192 8.67 -24.32 -5.36
CA ASP A 192 7.82 -25.17 -4.53
C ASP A 192 7.37 -24.46 -3.24
N GLU A 193 8.31 -23.75 -2.60
CA GLU A 193 8.06 -22.94 -1.40
C GLU A 193 6.96 -21.88 -1.64
N VAL A 194 7.06 -21.12 -2.73
CA VAL A 194 6.06 -20.10 -3.09
C VAL A 194 4.72 -20.74 -3.45
N TYR A 195 4.75 -21.85 -4.19
CA TYR A 195 3.54 -22.57 -4.56
C TYR A 195 2.75 -23.02 -3.33
N GLU A 196 3.43 -23.71 -2.40
CA GLU A 196 2.82 -24.26 -1.19
C GLU A 196 2.25 -23.16 -0.28
N ALA A 197 2.96 -22.04 -0.14
CA ALA A 197 2.48 -20.90 0.63
C ALA A 197 1.20 -20.27 0.04
N ILE A 198 1.11 -20.15 -1.29
CA ILE A 198 -0.12 -19.68 -1.95
C ILE A 198 -1.28 -20.66 -1.74
N LEU A 199 -1.04 -21.98 -1.83
CA LEU A 199 -2.07 -22.98 -1.55
C LEU A 199 -2.59 -22.90 -0.12
N GLN A 200 -1.74 -22.45 0.82
CA GLN A 200 -2.10 -22.19 2.22
C GLN A 200 -2.67 -20.78 2.46
N CYS A 201 -2.92 -20.00 1.40
CA CYS A 201 -3.45 -18.64 1.47
C CYS A 201 -2.57 -17.70 2.33
N GLN A 202 -1.24 -17.83 2.21
CA GLN A 202 -0.28 -17.01 2.96
C GLN A 202 0.25 -15.85 2.11
N ASN A 203 0.50 -14.72 2.77
CA ASN A 203 1.22 -13.62 2.13
C ASN A 203 2.71 -13.97 2.05
N LEU A 204 3.37 -13.65 0.93
CA LEU A 204 4.73 -14.09 0.66
C LEU A 204 5.77 -13.11 1.19
N PHE A 205 6.81 -13.64 1.85
CA PHE A 205 7.98 -12.85 2.20
C PHE A 205 8.86 -12.62 0.98
N ARG A 206 9.51 -11.45 0.93
CA ARG A 206 10.37 -11.08 -0.19
C ARG A 206 11.51 -12.05 -0.45
N ASN A 207 12.06 -12.63 0.61
CA ASN A 207 13.16 -13.59 0.51
C ASN A 207 12.73 -14.95 -0.08
N MET A 208 11.44 -15.31 -0.07
CA MET A 208 10.93 -16.53 -0.69
C MET A 208 10.95 -16.44 -2.22
N MET A 209 10.77 -15.25 -2.76
CA MET A 209 10.67 -15.06 -4.22
C MET A 209 12.05 -15.16 -4.87
N LYS A 210 12.29 -16.26 -5.61
CA LYS A 210 13.57 -16.54 -6.27
C LYS A 210 13.53 -16.35 -7.79
N THR A 211 12.34 -16.43 -8.37
CA THR A 211 12.14 -16.37 -9.82
C THR A 211 11.24 -15.21 -10.23
N PRO A 212 11.25 -14.79 -11.51
CA PRO A 212 10.28 -13.82 -12.02
C PRO A 212 8.81 -14.24 -11.83
N ALA A 213 8.49 -15.52 -11.95
CA ALA A 213 7.14 -16.01 -11.67
C ALA A 213 6.77 -15.88 -10.19
N ASP A 214 7.72 -16.12 -9.28
CA ASP A 214 7.50 -15.89 -7.85
C ASP A 214 7.20 -14.41 -7.55
N LEU A 215 7.87 -13.47 -8.23
CA LEU A 215 7.60 -12.03 -8.09
C LEU A 215 6.16 -11.67 -8.44
N MET A 216 5.59 -12.31 -9.47
CA MET A 216 4.16 -12.12 -9.80
C MET A 216 3.27 -12.67 -8.68
N LEU A 217 3.61 -13.84 -8.13
CA LEU A 217 2.85 -14.45 -7.04
C LEU A 217 2.96 -13.68 -5.73
N GLY A 218 4.05 -12.94 -5.49
CA GLY A 218 4.15 -11.99 -4.38
C GLY A 218 3.07 -10.92 -4.40
N HIS A 219 2.66 -10.47 -5.60
CA HIS A 219 1.57 -9.50 -5.74
C HIS A 219 0.20 -10.17 -5.69
N VAL A 220 0.07 -11.38 -6.23
CA VAL A 220 -1.15 -12.19 -6.05
C VAL A 220 -1.41 -12.42 -4.55
N SER A 221 -0.37 -12.70 -3.76
CA SER A 221 -0.52 -13.00 -2.33
C SER A 221 -1.02 -11.83 -1.49
N PHE A 222 -0.99 -10.60 -2.01
CA PHE A 222 -1.54 -9.43 -1.32
C PHE A 222 -3.02 -9.62 -0.95
N VAL A 223 -3.78 -10.36 -1.77
CA VAL A 223 -5.19 -10.67 -1.47
C VAL A 223 -5.37 -11.35 -0.12
N PHE A 224 -4.41 -12.20 0.29
CA PHE A 224 -4.45 -12.91 1.56
C PHE A 224 -4.14 -12.02 2.76
N GLY A 225 -3.45 -10.91 2.52
CA GLY A 225 -3.12 -9.91 3.52
C GLY A 225 -4.08 -8.73 3.57
N LEU A 226 -5.16 -8.71 2.78
CA LEU A 226 -6.20 -7.68 2.88
C LEU A 226 -7.06 -7.93 4.12
N VAL A 227 -7.29 -6.89 4.91
CA VAL A 227 -8.05 -7.02 6.17
C VAL A 227 -9.53 -6.74 5.95
N TYR A 228 -9.88 -5.64 5.29
CA TYR A 228 -11.27 -5.22 5.21
C TYR A 228 -12.03 -5.90 4.06
N PRO A 229 -13.30 -6.30 4.25
CA PRO A 229 -14.11 -6.90 3.19
C PRO A 229 -14.28 -6.00 1.96
N VAL A 230 -14.36 -4.68 2.15
CA VAL A 230 -14.36 -3.72 1.04
C VAL A 230 -13.09 -3.82 0.21
N SER A 231 -11.92 -4.02 0.82
CA SER A 231 -10.66 -4.14 0.12
C SER A 231 -10.66 -5.37 -0.77
N VAL A 232 -11.14 -6.51 -0.26
CA VAL A 232 -11.27 -7.74 -1.07
C VAL A 232 -12.23 -7.54 -2.24
N ARG A 233 -13.33 -6.82 -2.02
CA ARG A 233 -14.30 -6.50 -3.07
C ARG A 233 -13.67 -5.62 -4.15
N LEU A 234 -12.99 -4.54 -3.76
CA LEU A 234 -12.28 -3.65 -4.67
C LEU A 234 -11.19 -4.39 -5.47
N MET A 235 -10.44 -5.28 -4.80
CA MET A 235 -9.42 -6.13 -5.44
C MET A 235 -10.02 -6.98 -6.57
N ARG A 236 -11.24 -7.50 -6.37
CA ARG A 236 -11.99 -8.27 -7.37
C ARG A 236 -12.48 -7.37 -8.51
N GLU A 237 -13.15 -6.28 -8.16
CA GLU A 237 -13.84 -5.40 -9.12
C GLU A 237 -12.88 -4.70 -10.08
N GLN A 238 -11.66 -4.36 -9.62
CA GLN A 238 -10.67 -3.71 -10.48
C GLN A 238 -10.03 -4.65 -11.53
N GLY A 239 -10.18 -5.97 -11.42
CA GLY A 239 -9.76 -6.94 -12.45
C GLY A 239 -8.24 -7.16 -12.62
N TYR A 240 -7.38 -6.35 -11.98
CA TYR A 240 -5.92 -6.51 -12.09
C TYR A 240 -5.42 -7.85 -11.54
N LEU A 241 -6.01 -8.35 -10.45
CA LEU A 241 -5.67 -9.67 -9.91
C LEU A 241 -5.94 -10.78 -10.93
N GLU A 242 -7.10 -10.73 -11.57
CA GLU A 242 -7.46 -11.69 -12.59
C GLU A 242 -6.50 -11.62 -13.79
N THR A 243 -6.08 -10.42 -14.17
CA THR A 243 -5.08 -10.22 -15.24
C THR A 243 -3.75 -10.91 -14.91
N VAL A 244 -3.26 -10.79 -13.68
CA VAL A 244 -2.03 -11.48 -13.24
C VAL A 244 -2.24 -13.00 -13.18
N LEU A 245 -3.40 -13.46 -12.72
CA LEU A 245 -3.73 -14.89 -12.62
C LEU A 245 -3.88 -15.59 -13.99
N GLN A 246 -4.21 -14.82 -15.03
CA GLN A 246 -4.31 -15.29 -16.42
C GLN A 246 -2.98 -15.25 -17.17
N PHE A 247 -1.85 -15.03 -16.48
CA PHE A 247 -0.53 -14.93 -17.10
C PHE A 247 -0.22 -16.11 -18.04
N PRO A 248 0.11 -15.85 -19.33
CA PRO A 248 0.22 -16.87 -20.36
C PRO A 248 1.61 -17.54 -20.37
N SER A 249 1.98 -18.22 -19.28
CA SER A 249 3.29 -18.88 -19.19
C SER A 249 3.50 -19.96 -20.28
N ARG A 250 4.70 -19.99 -20.85
CA ARG A 250 5.18 -21.03 -21.77
C ARG A 250 5.75 -22.25 -21.03
N ASN A 251 6.08 -22.11 -19.75
CA ASN A 251 6.50 -23.22 -18.90
C ASN A 251 5.28 -24.12 -18.52
N PRO A 252 5.27 -25.42 -18.89
CA PRO A 252 4.13 -26.31 -18.61
C PRO A 252 3.82 -26.48 -17.12
N ARG A 253 4.85 -26.55 -16.27
CA ARG A 253 4.69 -26.71 -14.82
C ARG A 253 4.07 -25.46 -14.22
N THR A 254 4.56 -24.28 -14.60
CA THR A 254 4.00 -22.99 -14.19
C THR A 254 2.54 -22.84 -14.62
N ARG A 255 2.17 -23.24 -15.85
CA ARG A 255 0.76 -23.22 -16.29
C ARG A 255 -0.14 -24.07 -15.41
N GLN A 256 0.29 -25.29 -15.07
CA GLN A 256 -0.47 -26.17 -14.19
C GLN A 256 -0.65 -25.55 -12.80
N ARG A 257 0.44 -24.99 -12.24
CA ARG A 257 0.40 -24.29 -10.95
C ARG A 257 -0.54 -23.09 -10.95
N PHE A 258 -0.49 -22.24 -11.99
CA PHE A 258 -1.41 -21.10 -12.11
C PHE A 258 -2.87 -21.53 -12.18
N ALA A 259 -3.19 -22.68 -12.81
CA ALA A 259 -4.55 -23.20 -12.84
C ALA A 259 -5.06 -23.56 -11.43
N GLU A 260 -4.22 -24.18 -10.60
CA GLU A 260 -4.59 -24.48 -9.20
C GLU A 260 -4.64 -23.23 -8.33
N ILE A 261 -3.64 -22.35 -8.46
CA ILE A 261 -3.58 -21.06 -7.74
C ILE A 261 -4.83 -20.22 -8.03
N ARG A 262 -5.27 -20.15 -9.29
CA ARG A 262 -6.51 -19.46 -9.66
C ARG A 262 -7.71 -19.94 -8.84
N ARG A 263 -7.89 -21.26 -8.75
CA ARG A 263 -8.97 -21.85 -7.96
C ARG A 263 -8.85 -21.48 -6.48
N VAL A 264 -7.66 -21.59 -5.89
CA VAL A 264 -7.43 -21.26 -4.47
C VAL A 264 -7.73 -19.78 -4.18
N VAL A 265 -7.24 -18.88 -5.03
CA VAL A 265 -7.46 -17.43 -4.86
C VAL A 265 -8.95 -17.09 -5.00
N HIS A 266 -9.64 -17.65 -6.01
CA HIS A 266 -11.08 -17.44 -6.18
C HIS A 266 -11.87 -18.01 -4.98
N ASP A 267 -11.58 -19.23 -4.54
CA ASP A 267 -12.21 -19.86 -3.37
C ASP A 267 -11.98 -19.00 -2.10
N TYR A 268 -10.79 -18.45 -1.92
CA TYR A 268 -10.46 -17.56 -0.81
C TYR A 268 -11.27 -16.26 -0.85
N MET A 269 -11.31 -15.60 -2.01
CA MET A 269 -12.04 -14.34 -2.18
C MET A 269 -13.55 -14.53 -1.99
N GLU A 270 -14.12 -15.61 -2.53
CA GLU A 270 -15.54 -15.93 -2.34
C GLU A 270 -15.88 -16.16 -0.87
N LYS A 271 -15.03 -16.89 -0.12
CA LYS A 271 -15.19 -17.04 1.33
C LYS A 271 -15.08 -15.71 2.07
N ARG A 272 -14.18 -14.82 1.67
CA ARG A 272 -14.02 -13.50 2.29
C ARG A 272 -15.20 -12.56 2.02
N LEU A 273 -15.88 -12.72 0.89
CA LEU A 273 -16.96 -11.84 0.45
C LEU A 273 -18.37 -12.34 0.85
N PHE A 274 -18.56 -13.66 0.86
CA PHE A 274 -19.86 -14.29 1.06
C PHE A 274 -19.87 -15.37 2.14
N GLY A 275 -18.69 -15.76 2.65
CA GLY A 275 -18.58 -16.70 3.75
C GLY A 275 -19.11 -16.07 5.03
N VAL A 276 -20.13 -16.72 5.59
CA VAL A 276 -20.67 -16.42 6.92
C VAL A 276 -19.54 -16.60 7.94
N LEU A 277 -19.29 -15.56 8.75
CA LEU A 277 -18.62 -15.69 10.04
C LEU A 277 -19.41 -16.72 10.85
N PHE A 278 -18.90 -17.94 10.95
CA PHE A 278 -19.34 -18.89 11.96
C PHE A 278 -18.61 -18.59 13.28
#